data_AF-A0A1B9E8W6-F1
#
_entry.id   AF-A0A1B9E8W6-F1
#
_cell.length_a   1.000
_cell.length_b   1.000
_cell.length_c   1.000
_cell.angle_alpha   90.00
_cell.angle_beta   90.00
_cell.angle_gamma   90.00
#
_symmetry.space_group_name_H-M   'P 1'
#
loop_
_entity.id
_entity.type
_entity.pdbx_description
1 polymer ?
#
loop_
_entity_poly.entity_id
_entity_poly.type
_entity_poly.pdbx_seq_one_letter_code
_entity_poly.pdbx_strand_id
1 'polypeptide(L)'
;MPRTVNKIILLIGVLIFSGCQNNNTITTAITTTPLKKRTLLYEKYDTINSSVLIQGKNQYGQKVSGKGIIENKLGMGIVIDTDGKKKEIVMEQTSNLQINAIDEDGFEYYLKIVSKQ
;
A
#
# COMPACT_ATOMS: atom_id res chain seq x y z
N MET A 1 31.41 -48.99 29.50
CA MET A 1 30.32 -49.53 28.65
C MET A 1 29.53 -48.35 28.09
N PRO A 2 29.54 -48.08 26.78
CA PRO A 2 28.68 -47.06 26.20
C PRO A 2 27.29 -47.69 25.97
N ARG A 3 26.23 -47.08 26.49
CA ARG A 3 24.87 -47.41 26.04
C ARG A 3 24.37 -46.28 25.17
N THR A 4 24.18 -46.67 23.93
CA THR A 4 23.77 -45.92 22.76
C THR A 4 22.40 -45.29 22.97
N VAL A 5 22.30 -44.05 22.49
CA VAL A 5 21.11 -43.20 22.44
C VAL A 5 20.18 -43.66 21.29
N ASN A 6 18.90 -43.27 21.37
CA ASN A 6 17.87 -43.27 20.33
C ASN A 6 17.06 -44.58 20.19
N LYS A 7 15.74 -44.56 19.96
CA LYS A 7 14.98 -43.66 19.08
C LYS A 7 13.55 -43.44 19.60
N ILE A 8 13.12 -42.18 19.59
CA ILE A 8 11.71 -41.78 19.62
C ILE A 8 11.09 -42.25 18.31
N ILE A 9 10.09 -43.13 18.39
CA ILE A 9 9.23 -43.45 17.25
C ILE A 9 7.92 -42.69 17.48
N LEU A 10 7.82 -41.53 16.82
CA LEU A 10 6.61 -40.73 16.76
C LEU A 10 5.68 -41.40 15.73
N LEU A 11 4.59 -42.01 16.21
CA LEU A 11 3.56 -42.58 15.35
C LEU A 11 2.74 -41.43 14.76
N ILE A 12 2.97 -41.08 13.49
CA ILE A 12 2.16 -40.10 12.75
C ILE A 12 0.86 -40.81 12.32
N GLY A 13 -0.23 -40.50 13.01
CA GLY A 13 -1.57 -40.90 12.61
C GLY A 13 -2.02 -40.10 11.38
N VAL A 14 -2.03 -40.76 10.23
CA VAL A 14 -2.72 -40.30 9.01
C VAL A 14 -4.17 -40.76 9.10
N LEU A 15 -5.09 -39.84 9.35
CA LEU A 15 -6.56 -39.98 9.27
C LEU A 15 -7.07 -38.52 9.39
N ILE A 16 -7.89 -37.91 8.53
CA ILE A 16 -8.87 -38.38 7.55
C ILE A 16 -9.12 -37.18 6.62
N PHE A 17 -8.97 -37.35 5.30
CA PHE A 17 -9.60 -36.45 4.31
C PHE A 17 -11.04 -36.91 4.15
N SER A 18 -12.03 -36.10 4.53
CA SER A 18 -13.38 -36.12 3.95
C SER A 18 -14.19 -34.92 4.39
N GLY A 19 -14.62 -34.13 3.40
CA GLY A 19 -15.86 -33.39 3.47
C GLY A 19 -15.75 -31.87 3.58
N CYS A 20 -15.77 -31.18 2.44
CA CYS A 20 -16.74 -30.11 2.27
C CYS A 20 -17.16 -30.02 0.80
N GLN A 21 -18.41 -30.41 0.55
CA GLN A 21 -19.15 -30.25 -0.69
C GLN A 21 -19.54 -28.79 -0.87
N ASN A 22 -19.60 -28.39 -2.14
CA ASN A 22 -20.30 -27.23 -2.70
C ASN A 22 -19.95 -25.85 -2.16
N ASN A 23 -19.26 -25.07 -2.98
CA ASN A 23 -19.61 -23.67 -3.15
C ASN A 23 -19.48 -23.28 -4.63
N ASN A 24 -20.61 -22.83 -5.18
CA ASN A 24 -20.76 -22.27 -6.52
C ASN A 24 -19.62 -21.28 -6.81
N THR A 25 -18.75 -21.64 -7.76
CA THR A 25 -17.77 -20.70 -8.28
C THR A 25 -18.50 -19.77 -9.24
N ILE A 26 -18.85 -18.58 -8.77
CA ILE A 26 -19.23 -17.47 -9.65
C ILE A 26 -17.97 -17.15 -10.46
N THR A 27 -17.93 -17.59 -11.72
CA THR A 27 -16.89 -17.20 -12.66
C THR A 27 -17.15 -15.76 -13.09
N THR A 28 -16.69 -14.81 -12.29
CA THR A 28 -16.58 -13.43 -12.76
C THR A 28 -15.45 -13.41 -13.77
N ALA A 29 -15.77 -13.26 -15.05
CA ALA A 29 -14.78 -12.99 -16.08
C ALA A 29 -14.06 -11.68 -15.70
N ILE A 30 -12.86 -11.80 -15.13
CA ILE A 30 -11.99 -10.65 -14.91
C ILE A 30 -11.47 -10.30 -16.31
N THR A 31 -12.18 -9.41 -16.99
CA THR A 31 -11.68 -8.74 -18.18
C THR A 31 -10.39 -8.05 -17.79
N THR A 32 -9.27 -8.67 -18.11
CA THR A 32 -7.93 -8.11 -17.96
C THR A 32 -7.77 -7.00 -18.99
N THR A 33 -8.34 -5.83 -18.69
CA THR A 33 -8.06 -4.62 -19.44
C THR A 33 -6.56 -4.35 -19.29
N PRO A 34 -5.76 -4.37 -20.38
CA PRO A 34 -4.34 -4.12 -20.27
C PRO A 34 -4.12 -2.69 -19.76
N LEU A 35 -3.12 -2.55 -18.87
CA LEU A 35 -2.60 -1.33 -18.24
C LEU A 35 -2.16 -0.27 -19.27
N LYS A 36 -3.08 0.27 -20.06
CA LYS A 36 -2.83 1.39 -20.98
C LYS A 36 -3.42 2.71 -20.46
N LYS A 37 -4.12 2.68 -19.32
CA LYS A 37 -4.82 3.83 -18.75
C LYS A 37 -3.99 4.60 -17.70
N ARG A 38 -2.83 4.08 -17.27
CA ARG A 38 -1.96 4.78 -16.29
C ARG A 38 -1.13 5.91 -16.92
N THR A 39 -0.74 5.80 -18.19
CA THR A 39 0.17 6.78 -18.83
C THR A 39 -0.47 8.17 -19.06
N LEU A 40 -1.78 8.24 -19.33
CA LEU A 40 -2.47 9.50 -19.63
C LEU A 40 -2.71 10.41 -18.42
N LEU A 41 -2.55 9.91 -17.20
CA LEU A 41 -2.64 10.72 -15.98
C LEU A 41 -1.35 11.53 -15.75
N TYR A 42 -0.18 10.95 -16.02
CA TYR A 42 1.12 11.60 -15.79
C TYR A 42 1.35 12.84 -16.67
N GLU A 43 0.96 12.82 -17.94
CA GLU A 43 1.14 13.98 -18.84
C GLU A 43 0.25 15.18 -18.48
N LYS A 44 -0.73 15.02 -17.59
CA LYS A 44 -1.60 16.11 -17.15
C LYS A 44 -1.11 16.79 -15.86
N TYR A 45 -0.16 16.20 -15.14
CA TYR A 45 0.25 16.69 -13.81
C TYR A 45 1.34 17.77 -13.81
N ASP A 46 2.04 17.97 -14.93
CA ASP A 46 3.00 19.07 -15.08
C ASP A 46 2.31 20.44 -15.31
N THR A 47 0.98 20.49 -15.40
CA THR A 47 0.22 21.72 -15.74
C THR A 47 -0.75 22.20 -14.65
N ILE A 48 -0.81 21.55 -13.48
CA ILE A 48 -1.77 21.89 -12.43
C ILE A 48 -1.11 22.81 -11.39
N ASN A 49 -1.46 24.10 -11.44
CA ASN A 49 -1.11 25.17 -10.51
C ASN A 49 -1.71 25.00 -9.09
N SER A 50 -1.78 23.78 -8.57
CA SER A 50 -2.34 23.50 -7.25
C SER A 50 -1.54 22.40 -6.56
N SER A 51 -0.23 22.63 -6.49
CA SER A 51 0.69 21.74 -5.79
C SER A 51 0.68 22.11 -4.30
N VAL A 52 0.45 21.12 -3.45
CA VAL A 52 0.61 21.25 -2.00
C VAL A 52 1.93 20.63 -1.58
N LEU A 53 2.67 21.34 -0.73
CA LEU A 53 3.80 20.76 -0.02
C LEU A 53 3.28 20.01 1.20
N ILE A 54 3.77 18.78 1.38
CA ILE A 54 3.31 17.88 2.45
C ILE A 54 4.51 17.39 3.27
N GLN A 55 4.31 17.25 4.58
CA GLN A 55 5.30 16.70 5.50
C GLN A 55 4.62 15.88 6.57
N GLY A 56 5.30 14.87 7.10
CA GLY A 56 4.71 14.06 8.15
C GLY A 56 5.55 12.85 8.52
N LYS A 57 4.87 11.76 8.83
CA LYS A 57 5.50 10.49 9.19
C LYS A 57 4.85 9.33 8.44
N ASN A 58 5.63 8.29 8.19
CA ASN A 58 5.09 7.01 7.76
C ASN A 58 4.55 6.17 8.94
N GLN A 59 4.00 4.99 8.67
CA GLN A 59 3.49 4.07 9.68
C GLN A 59 4.52 3.62 10.73
N TYR A 60 5.82 3.69 10.43
CA TYR A 60 6.90 3.42 11.38
C TYR A 60 7.36 4.66 12.17
N GLY A 61 6.69 5.81 11.98
CA GLY A 61 7.02 7.06 12.66
C GLY A 61 8.23 7.81 12.06
N GLN A 62 8.80 7.35 10.95
CA GLN A 62 9.91 7.99 10.27
C GLN A 62 9.43 9.21 9.50
N LYS A 63 10.23 10.28 9.52
CA LYS A 63 9.87 11.54 8.85
C LYS A 63 9.90 11.38 7.34
N VAL A 64 8.92 11.98 6.68
CA VAL A 64 8.85 12.06 5.22
C VAL A 64 8.47 13.48 4.80
N SER A 65 8.89 13.87 3.60
CA SER A 65 8.48 15.14 2.97
C SER A 65 8.10 14.91 1.52
N GLY A 66 7.25 15.75 0.96
CA GLY A 66 6.72 15.49 -0.37
C GLY A 66 5.97 16.65 -0.97
N LYS A 67 5.40 16.36 -2.13
CA LYS A 67 4.47 17.24 -2.83
C LYS A 67 3.34 16.42 -3.41
N GLY A 68 2.18 17.03 -3.58
CA GLY A 68 1.06 16.37 -4.24
C GLY A 68 0.01 17.38 -4.69
N ILE A 69 -1.06 16.86 -5.25
CA ILE A 69 -2.22 17.64 -5.67
C ILE A 69 -3.44 17.03 -4.98
N ILE A 70 -4.32 17.89 -4.48
CA ILE A 70 -5.56 17.49 -3.80
C ILE A 70 -6.73 18.21 -4.45
N GLU A 71 -7.68 17.44 -4.95
CA GLU A 71 -8.93 17.89 -5.54
C GLU A 71 -10.10 17.20 -4.83
N ASN A 72 -11.06 17.98 -4.32
CA ASN A 72 -12.26 17.45 -3.66
C ASN A 72 -11.96 16.43 -2.53
N LYS A 73 -10.93 16.73 -1.72
CA LYS A 73 -10.40 15.89 -0.63
C LYS A 73 -9.62 14.64 -1.04
N LEU A 74 -9.54 14.29 -2.32
CA LEU A 74 -8.71 13.18 -2.78
C LEU A 74 -7.54 13.69 -3.60
N GLY A 75 -6.44 12.95 -3.62
CA GLY A 75 -5.24 13.45 -4.27
C GLY A 75 -4.22 12.37 -4.55
N MET A 76 -3.16 12.77 -5.23
CA MET A 76 -1.98 11.94 -5.45
C MET A 76 -0.73 12.78 -5.29
N GLY A 77 0.34 12.15 -4.85
CA GLY A 77 1.58 12.83 -4.59
C GLY A 77 2.76 11.89 -4.53
N ILE A 78 3.91 12.47 -4.23
CA ILE A 78 5.16 11.76 -3.99
C ILE A 78 5.67 12.18 -2.63
N VAL A 79 5.98 11.20 -1.80
CA VAL A 79 6.76 11.38 -0.57
C VAL A 79 8.17 10.87 -0.77
N ILE A 80 9.09 11.49 -0.06
CA ILE A 80 10.52 11.20 -0.02
C ILE A 80 10.85 10.90 1.43
N ASP A 81 11.37 9.70 1.68
CA ASP A 81 11.84 9.29 3.00
C ASP A 81 13.22 9.90 3.33
N THR A 82 13.71 9.62 4.53
CA THR A 82 15.04 10.07 4.97
C THR A 82 16.18 9.47 4.17
N ASP A 83 15.95 8.33 3.52
CA ASP A 83 16.91 7.63 2.69
C ASP A 83 16.90 8.16 1.24
N GLY A 84 16.05 9.14 0.94
CA GLY A 84 15.88 9.72 -0.39
C GLY A 84 15.04 8.89 -1.35
N LYS A 85 14.42 7.80 -0.89
CA LYS A 85 13.53 6.98 -1.72
C LYS A 85 12.21 7.70 -1.92
N LYS A 86 11.78 7.72 -3.18
CA LYS A 86 10.51 8.31 -3.60
C LYS A 86 9.44 7.24 -3.61
N LYS A 87 8.28 7.54 -3.05
CA LYS A 87 7.09 6.69 -3.05
C LYS A 87 5.90 7.49 -3.56
N GLU A 88 5.21 6.93 -4.54
CA GLU A 88 3.93 7.47 -4.99
C GLU A 88 2.86 7.11 -3.99
N ILE A 89 1.99 8.07 -3.68
CA ILE A 89 0.94 7.91 -2.68
C ILE A 89 -0.39 8.43 -3.21
N VAL A 90 -1.47 7.73 -2.84
CA VAL A 90 -2.83 8.23 -2.93
C VAL A 90 -3.16 8.89 -1.60
N MET A 91 -3.78 10.07 -1.66
CA MET A 91 -4.02 10.93 -0.52
C MET A 91 -5.52 11.16 -0.28
N GLU A 92 -5.92 11.16 0.98
CA GLU A 92 -7.22 11.62 1.45
C GLU A 92 -7.01 12.75 2.47
N GLN A 93 -7.59 13.92 2.18
CA GLN A 93 -7.59 15.06 3.07
C GLN A 93 -8.66 14.88 4.14
N THR A 94 -8.23 14.50 5.35
CA THR A 94 -9.11 14.27 6.51
C THR A 94 -9.48 15.57 7.23
N SER A 95 -8.70 16.64 7.07
CA SER A 95 -9.05 17.99 7.54
C SER A 95 -8.33 19.06 6.71
N ASN A 96 -8.57 20.35 7.00
CA ASN A 96 -7.95 21.46 6.26
C ASN A 96 -6.42 21.36 6.12
N LEU A 97 -5.74 20.71 7.08
CA LEU A 97 -4.29 20.55 7.08
C LEU A 97 -3.82 19.10 7.17
N GLN A 98 -4.70 18.13 7.42
CA GLN A 98 -4.29 16.73 7.63
C GLN A 98 -4.64 15.88 6.41
N ILE A 99 -3.72 14.96 6.11
CA ILE A 99 -3.81 14.02 5.01
C ILE A 99 -3.45 12.64 5.53
N ASN A 100 -4.31 11.67 5.26
CA ASN A 100 -3.95 10.26 5.30
C ASN A 100 -3.53 9.85 3.89
N ALA A 101 -2.50 9.04 3.76
CA ALA A 101 -2.07 8.58 2.45
C ALA A 101 -1.56 7.14 2.49
N ILE A 102 -1.62 6.48 1.34
CA ILE A 102 -1.26 5.07 1.18
C ILE A 102 -0.47 4.91 -0.13
N ASP A 103 0.60 4.11 -0.13
CA ASP A 103 1.33 3.75 -1.36
C ASP A 103 0.76 2.49 -2.05
N GLU A 104 1.40 2.06 -3.14
CA GLU A 104 0.97 0.85 -3.87
C GLU A 104 1.04 -0.45 -3.07
N ASP A 105 1.87 -0.49 -2.02
CA ASP A 105 2.08 -1.65 -1.16
C ASP A 105 1.09 -1.65 0.04
N GLY A 106 0.21 -0.65 0.14
CA GLY A 106 -0.69 -0.48 1.28
C GLY A 106 -0.03 0.16 2.50
N PHE A 107 1.14 0.76 2.35
CA PHE A 107 1.89 1.39 3.42
C PHE A 107 1.33 2.76 3.77
N GLU A 108 1.02 2.99 5.05
CA GLU A 108 0.34 4.20 5.48
C GLU A 108 1.27 5.38 5.80
N TYR A 109 0.76 6.58 5.57
CA TYR A 109 1.38 7.85 5.87
C TYR A 109 0.41 8.83 6.50
N TYR A 110 0.91 9.58 7.48
CA TYR A 110 0.19 10.60 8.23
C TYR A 110 0.85 11.95 7.99
N LEU A 111 0.26 12.73 7.09
CA LEU A 111 0.86 13.91 6.48
C LEU A 111 0.09 15.19 6.83
N LYS A 112 0.76 16.31 6.67
CA LYS A 112 0.20 17.65 6.83
C LYS A 112 0.55 18.55 5.66
N ILE A 113 -0.40 19.38 5.24
CA ILE A 113 -0.16 20.47 4.29
C ILE A 113 0.66 21.55 4.99
N VAL A 114 1.85 21.84 4.45
CA VAL A 114 2.72 22.90 4.98
C VAL A 114 2.70 24.17 4.13
N SER A 115 2.33 24.05 2.84
CA SER A 115 2.16 25.19 1.95
C SER A 115 1.31 24.81 0.73
N LYS A 116 0.68 25.80 0.10
CA LYS A 116 -0.01 25.68 -1.19
C LYS A 116 0.70 26.60 -2.18
N GLN A 117 1.05 26.09 -3.36
CA GLN A 117 1.73 26.82 -4.43
C GLN A 117 0.79 27.00 -5.62
#